data_AF-A0A0L7LG69-F1
#
_entry.id   AF-A0A0L7LG69-F1
#
_cell.length_a   1.000
_cell.length_b   1.000
_cell.length_c   1.000
_cell.angle_alpha   90.00
_cell.angle_beta   90.00
_cell.angle_gamma   90.00
#
_symmetry.space_group_name_H-M   'P 1'
#
loop_
_entity.id
_entity.type
_entity.pdbx_description
1 polymer ?
#
loop_
_entity_poly.entity_id
_entity_poly.type
_entity_poly.pdbx_seq_one_letter_code
_entity_poly.pdbx_strand_id
1 'polypeptide(L)'
;MADILDILDLEIPGASEISRDSIIHGDRNKKKYVTTKAVKRPEGMHREVFALLCNDNKELPPMLPTDTGKAYKQTKAKLGMRKVRKWVWAPFTNPARKDNAVFHHWKRVSDDTKEYPFAQFNKQVSIPSYSESEYNQFLKSEDWSQAETDHLMDLCQRFDLRFILINDRWDRAAFRDRSVEDLKERYYGICATLSKVKTNPWSNTVTVVNGEKRIYHYDAEHERKRKEQLRRLFDRTQEQIEEEQMLLTELKKIEARKRERERKTQDLQKLISRADGGSAQPVHNTSTVTDGNHFNELRSDLALVLDLKNALASCEFELQALRHQYEALNPGKTLTIPSSICNTSTDSETKPMGEIIDVVGSPGAHNTTI
;
A
#
# COMPACT_ATOMS: atom_id res chain seq x y z
N MET A 1 4.01 -13.52 -37.18
CA MET A 1 4.76 -13.01 -38.35
C MET A 1 4.60 -14.07 -39.42
N ALA A 2 3.88 -13.75 -40.49
CA ALA A 2 3.65 -14.69 -41.60
C ALA A 2 4.92 -14.81 -42.43
N ASP A 3 5.16 -16.02 -42.95
CA ASP A 3 6.36 -16.38 -43.70
C ASP A 3 6.30 -15.82 -45.13
N ILE A 4 7.45 -15.52 -45.72
CA ILE A 4 7.57 -14.83 -47.02
C ILE A 4 6.99 -15.67 -48.17
N LEU A 5 6.94 -16.99 -47.99
CA LEU A 5 6.39 -17.95 -48.95
C LEU A 5 4.85 -17.89 -49.01
N ASP A 6 4.20 -17.50 -47.90
CA ASP A 6 2.74 -17.34 -47.79
C ASP A 6 2.27 -16.00 -48.40
N ILE A 7 3.21 -15.07 -48.60
CA ILE A 7 2.94 -13.74 -49.19
C ILE A 7 2.96 -13.79 -50.72
N LEU A 8 3.56 -14.81 -51.32
CA LEU A 8 3.84 -14.86 -52.76
C LEU A 8 3.03 -15.91 -53.54
N ASP A 9 2.11 -16.65 -52.90
CA ASP A 9 1.20 -17.62 -53.54
C ASP A 9 1.89 -18.55 -54.58
N LEU A 10 3.10 -19.02 -54.27
CA LEU A 10 3.85 -19.93 -55.15
C LEU A 10 3.59 -21.39 -54.74
N GLU A 11 2.75 -22.10 -55.50
CA GLU A 11 2.55 -23.55 -55.36
C GLU A 11 3.73 -24.36 -55.93
N ILE A 12 4.26 -25.32 -55.15
CA ILE A 12 5.23 -26.31 -55.64
C ILE A 12 4.47 -27.62 -55.94
N PRO A 13 4.48 -28.14 -57.18
CA PRO A 13 3.95 -29.46 -57.50
C PRO A 13 4.89 -30.55 -56.95
N GLY A 14 4.28 -31.58 -56.38
CA GLY A 14 4.93 -32.60 -55.53
C GLY A 14 6.23 -33.21 -56.05
N ALA A 15 7.26 -33.14 -55.21
CA ALA A 15 8.41 -34.03 -55.23
C ALA A 15 8.66 -34.55 -53.81
N SER A 16 8.73 -35.86 -53.66
CA SER A 16 9.02 -36.56 -52.41
C SER A 16 10.49 -36.36 -52.01
N GLU A 17 10.76 -35.43 -51.10
CA GLU A 17 12.09 -35.29 -50.49
C GLU A 17 12.20 -36.11 -49.20
N ILE A 18 13.07 -37.11 -49.25
CA ILE A 18 13.47 -37.97 -48.15
C ILE A 18 14.29 -37.12 -47.18
N SER A 19 13.79 -36.89 -45.96
CA SER A 19 14.52 -36.14 -44.93
C SER A 19 15.71 -36.94 -44.39
N ARG A 20 16.82 -36.25 -44.10
CA ARG A 20 18.03 -36.81 -43.44
C ARG A 20 17.70 -37.57 -42.15
N ASP A 21 16.61 -37.22 -41.48
CA ASP A 21 16.18 -37.87 -40.24
C ASP A 21 15.59 -39.27 -40.43
N SER A 22 15.20 -39.63 -41.67
CA SER A 22 14.64 -40.94 -42.01
C SER A 22 15.70 -42.05 -42.10
N ILE A 23 16.98 -41.68 -42.23
CA ILE A 23 18.10 -42.63 -42.44
C ILE A 23 18.80 -42.97 -41.11
N ILE A 24 18.71 -42.11 -40.09
CA ILE A 24 19.55 -42.20 -38.87
C ILE A 24 18.84 -42.92 -37.71
N HIS A 25 17.50 -43.00 -37.72
CA HIS A 25 16.74 -43.60 -36.64
C HIS A 25 15.91 -44.80 -37.10
N GLY A 26 16.64 -45.91 -37.28
CA GLY A 26 16.08 -47.25 -37.41
C GLY A 26 15.09 -47.57 -36.28
N ASP A 27 13.98 -48.13 -36.72
CA ASP A 27 12.78 -48.57 -36.02
C ASP A 27 12.92 -48.82 -34.50
N ARG A 28 12.40 -47.88 -33.70
CA ARG A 28 12.15 -48.09 -32.27
C ARG A 28 10.76 -47.58 -31.91
N ASN A 29 9.81 -48.51 -31.95
CA ASN A 29 8.46 -48.40 -31.39
C ASN A 29 8.44 -47.67 -30.04
N LYS A 30 7.98 -46.40 -30.04
CA LYS A 30 7.66 -45.66 -28.82
C LYS A 30 6.19 -45.91 -28.47
N LYS A 31 5.95 -46.60 -27.36
CA LYS A 31 4.62 -46.73 -26.73
C LYS A 31 4.07 -45.32 -26.44
N LYS A 32 2.91 -44.98 -27.01
CA LYS A 32 2.22 -43.70 -26.80
C LYS A 32 1.73 -43.62 -25.34
N TYR A 33 2.24 -42.65 -24.59
CA TYR A 33 1.65 -42.23 -23.33
C TYR A 33 0.37 -41.43 -23.67
N VAL A 34 -0.77 -41.84 -23.14
CA VAL A 34 -2.04 -41.12 -23.33
C VAL A 34 -1.99 -39.86 -22.47
N THR A 35 -1.65 -38.72 -23.08
CA THR A 35 -1.84 -37.42 -22.45
C THR A 35 -3.33 -37.10 -22.41
N THR A 36 -3.84 -36.83 -21.22
CA THR A 36 -5.19 -36.31 -20.96
C THR A 36 -5.51 -35.15 -21.90
N LYS A 37 -6.67 -35.20 -22.58
CA LYS A 37 -7.13 -34.24 -23.59
C LYS A 37 -6.86 -32.79 -23.17
N ALA A 38 -5.93 -32.11 -23.84
CA ALA A 38 -5.78 -30.66 -23.73
C ALA A 38 -7.03 -30.00 -24.33
N VAL A 39 -7.68 -29.14 -23.55
CA VAL A 39 -8.83 -28.35 -24.00
C VAL A 39 -8.37 -27.48 -25.18
N LYS A 40 -9.06 -27.56 -26.31
CA LYS A 40 -8.74 -26.75 -27.49
C LYS A 40 -9.18 -25.30 -27.25
N ARG A 41 -8.36 -24.35 -27.69
CA ARG A 41 -8.68 -22.91 -27.68
C ARG A 41 -9.99 -22.67 -28.47
N PRO A 42 -11.02 -22.07 -27.87
CA PRO A 42 -12.23 -21.66 -28.59
C PRO A 42 -11.91 -20.68 -29.73
N GLU A 43 -12.62 -20.81 -30.84
CA GLU A 43 -12.50 -19.93 -32.00
C GLU A 43 -12.92 -18.50 -31.62
N GLY A 44 -12.14 -17.49 -32.02
CA GLY A 44 -12.36 -16.08 -31.65
C GLY A 44 -11.70 -15.61 -30.35
N MET A 45 -11.15 -16.49 -29.50
CA MET A 45 -10.46 -16.07 -28.27
C MET A 45 -8.95 -15.89 -28.49
N HIS A 46 -8.41 -14.71 -28.18
CA HIS A 46 -6.98 -14.42 -28.30
C HIS A 46 -6.12 -15.36 -27.43
N ARG A 47 -4.93 -15.73 -27.93
CA ARG A 47 -4.05 -16.76 -27.33
C ARG A 47 -3.68 -16.42 -25.88
N GLU A 48 -3.45 -15.15 -25.60
CA GLU A 48 -3.12 -14.62 -24.28
C GLU A 48 -4.29 -14.73 -23.29
N VAL A 49 -5.53 -14.51 -23.74
CA VAL A 49 -6.73 -14.64 -22.89
C VAL A 49 -6.99 -16.10 -22.56
N PHE A 50 -6.83 -17.00 -23.54
CA PHE A 50 -6.93 -18.44 -23.31
C PHE A 50 -5.84 -18.97 -22.36
N ALA A 51 -4.63 -18.44 -22.45
CA ALA A 51 -3.53 -18.79 -21.55
C ALA A 51 -3.82 -18.41 -20.09
N LEU A 52 -4.45 -17.25 -19.85
CA LEU A 52 -4.88 -16.84 -18.51
C LEU A 52 -5.95 -17.79 -17.93
N LEU A 53 -6.96 -18.14 -18.73
CA LEU A 53 -8.06 -19.03 -18.30
C LEU A 53 -7.58 -20.45 -17.95
N CYS A 54 -6.60 -20.96 -18.68
CA CYS A 54 -5.99 -22.28 -18.41
C CYS A 54 -5.02 -22.27 -17.23
N ASN A 55 -4.46 -21.11 -16.87
CA ASN A 55 -3.53 -20.99 -15.75
C ASN A 55 -4.26 -20.85 -14.41
N ASP A 56 -5.44 -20.23 -14.38
CA ASP A 56 -6.25 -20.09 -13.15
C ASP A 56 -6.73 -21.44 -12.59
N ASN A 57 -6.95 -22.45 -13.45
CA ASN A 57 -7.42 -23.78 -13.04
C ASN A 57 -6.29 -24.76 -12.70
N LYS A 58 -5.03 -24.33 -12.74
CA LYS A 58 -3.87 -25.17 -12.40
C LYS A 58 -2.92 -24.39 -11.51
N GLU A 59 -3.19 -24.48 -10.21
CA GLU A 59 -2.22 -24.36 -9.12
C GLU A 59 -1.25 -23.19 -9.24
N LEU A 60 -1.59 -22.07 -8.58
CA LEU A 60 -0.58 -21.10 -8.15
C LEU A 60 0.60 -21.87 -7.53
N PRO A 61 1.85 -21.59 -7.93
CA PRO A 61 3.01 -22.20 -7.30
C PRO A 61 2.91 -22.01 -5.78
N PRO A 62 3.02 -23.07 -4.96
CA PRO A 62 2.92 -22.93 -3.52
C PRO A 62 3.96 -21.92 -3.02
N MET A 63 3.49 -20.78 -2.49
CA MET A 63 4.32 -19.75 -1.85
C MET A 63 4.97 -20.24 -0.54
N LEU A 64 4.54 -21.41 -0.05
CA LEU A 64 5.04 -22.07 1.15
C LEU A 64 5.53 -23.47 0.78
N PRO A 65 6.69 -23.92 1.30
CA PRO A 65 7.12 -25.30 1.16
C PRO A 65 6.05 -26.19 1.81
N THR A 66 5.21 -26.83 0.99
CA THR A 66 4.30 -27.85 1.50
C THR A 66 5.14 -29.10 1.70
N ASP A 67 5.39 -29.48 2.96
CA ASP A 67 5.98 -30.76 3.33
C ASP A 67 4.99 -31.88 2.97
N THR A 68 4.94 -32.19 1.69
CA THR A 68 4.35 -33.44 1.21
C THR A 68 5.38 -34.52 1.55
N GLY A 69 5.26 -35.10 2.76
CA GLY A 69 6.15 -36.10 3.35
C GLY A 69 6.35 -37.40 2.57
N LYS A 70 6.05 -37.44 1.27
CA LYS A 70 6.25 -38.56 0.34
C LYS A 70 6.81 -38.16 -1.03
N ALA A 71 7.26 -36.92 -1.25
CA ALA A 71 7.82 -36.52 -2.55
C ALA A 71 9.28 -36.97 -2.79
N TYR A 72 10.06 -37.26 -1.73
CA TYR A 72 11.48 -37.66 -1.87
C TYR A 72 11.72 -39.14 -2.21
N LYS A 73 10.66 -39.97 -2.29
CA LYS A 73 10.77 -41.42 -2.58
C LYS A 73 10.24 -41.78 -3.97
N GLN A 74 10.40 -40.91 -4.97
CA GLN A 74 10.29 -41.37 -6.36
C GLN A 74 11.36 -42.44 -6.58
N THR A 75 10.92 -43.68 -6.75
CA THR A 75 11.76 -44.85 -7.06
C THR A 75 12.73 -44.45 -8.16
N LYS A 76 14.03 -44.30 -7.83
CA LYS A 76 15.01 -43.82 -8.80
C LYS A 76 14.94 -44.70 -10.04
N ALA A 77 14.60 -44.11 -11.19
CA ALA A 77 14.57 -44.82 -12.45
C ALA A 77 15.91 -45.54 -12.61
N LYS A 78 15.90 -46.88 -12.72
CA LYS A 78 17.09 -47.71 -12.95
C LYS A 78 17.56 -47.52 -14.39
N LEU A 79 18.09 -46.34 -14.68
CA LEU A 79 18.59 -45.97 -16.00
C LEU A 79 20.03 -46.48 -16.19
N GLY A 80 20.15 -47.78 -16.47
CA GLY A 80 21.30 -48.39 -17.13
C GLY A 80 22.59 -48.58 -16.30
N MET A 81 23.36 -49.59 -16.71
CA MET A 81 24.68 -50.02 -16.22
C MET A 81 25.81 -48.98 -16.44
N ARG A 82 25.51 -47.68 -16.41
CA ARG A 82 26.52 -46.64 -16.62
C ARG A 82 27.22 -46.34 -15.30
N LYS A 83 28.55 -46.53 -15.27
CA LYS A 83 29.40 -46.18 -14.13
C LYS A 83 29.04 -44.78 -13.63
N VAL A 84 28.71 -44.67 -12.34
CA VAL A 84 28.36 -43.40 -11.70
C VAL A 84 29.51 -42.41 -11.92
N ARG A 85 29.20 -41.22 -12.42
CA ARG A 85 30.22 -40.19 -12.65
C ARG A 85 30.83 -39.80 -11.30
N LYS A 86 32.15 -39.89 -11.19
CA LYS A 86 32.89 -39.55 -9.97
C LYS A 86 32.81 -38.05 -9.70
N TRP A 87 32.57 -37.69 -8.44
CA TRP A 87 32.60 -36.33 -7.93
C TRP A 87 33.76 -36.16 -6.95
N VAL A 88 34.37 -34.99 -6.95
CA VAL A 88 35.45 -34.62 -6.04
C VAL A 88 35.13 -33.28 -5.39
N TRP A 89 35.54 -33.14 -4.14
CA TRP A 89 35.50 -31.87 -3.43
C TRP A 89 36.71 -31.05 -3.87
N ALA A 90 36.48 -30.05 -4.71
CA ALA A 90 37.55 -29.29 -5.36
C ALA A 90 37.60 -27.86 -4.83
N PRO A 91 38.80 -27.32 -4.53
CA PRO A 91 38.96 -25.90 -4.23
C PRO A 91 38.70 -25.06 -5.49
N PHE A 92 38.15 -23.87 -5.31
CA PHE A 92 37.99 -22.87 -6.35
C PHE A 92 38.13 -21.46 -5.77
N THR A 93 38.64 -20.54 -6.59
CA THR A 93 38.71 -19.12 -6.27
C THR A 93 37.61 -18.40 -7.03
N ASN A 94 37.00 -17.39 -6.42
CA ASN A 94 36.02 -16.55 -7.09
C ASN A 94 36.70 -15.25 -7.58
N PRO A 95 36.91 -15.05 -8.89
CA PRO A 95 37.52 -13.84 -9.45
C PRO A 95 36.77 -12.55 -9.13
N ALA A 96 35.48 -12.65 -8.79
CA ALA A 96 34.67 -11.50 -8.36
C ALA A 96 35.10 -10.91 -7.01
N ARG A 97 35.91 -11.63 -6.23
CA ARG A 97 36.39 -11.18 -4.92
C ARG A 97 37.83 -10.69 -5.01
N LYS A 98 38.18 -9.72 -4.17
CA LYS A 98 39.55 -9.14 -4.08
C LYS A 98 40.42 -9.80 -2.99
N ASP A 99 39.84 -10.67 -2.17
CA ASP A 99 40.47 -11.24 -0.98
C ASP A 99 41.16 -12.60 -1.22
N ASN A 100 41.21 -13.07 -2.47
CA ASN A 100 41.77 -14.37 -2.85
C ASN A 100 41.24 -15.56 -2.03
N ALA A 101 40.02 -15.45 -1.48
CA ALA A 101 39.42 -16.49 -0.67
C ALA A 101 39.19 -17.77 -1.49
N VAL A 102 39.63 -18.90 -0.93
CA VAL A 102 39.47 -20.23 -1.54
C VAL A 102 38.25 -20.92 -0.94
N PHE A 103 37.27 -21.21 -1.80
CA PHE A 103 36.07 -21.96 -1.45
C PHE A 103 36.15 -23.37 -2.02
N HIS A 104 35.22 -24.23 -1.63
CA HIS A 104 35.16 -25.59 -2.13
C HIS A 104 33.76 -25.93 -2.66
N HIS A 105 33.70 -26.71 -3.74
CA HIS A 105 32.44 -27.23 -4.27
C HIS A 105 32.61 -28.64 -4.82
N TRP A 106 31.50 -29.37 -4.92
CA TRP A 106 31.48 -30.67 -5.59
C TRP A 106 31.54 -30.45 -7.10
N LYS A 107 32.57 -31.01 -7.74
CA LYS A 107 32.78 -30.96 -9.18
C LYS A 107 32.94 -32.37 -9.74
N ARG A 108 32.51 -32.63 -10.98
CA ARG A 108 32.77 -33.93 -11.62
C ARG A 108 34.23 -33.99 -12.03
N VAL A 109 34.84 -35.18 -11.93
CA VAL A 109 36.23 -35.40 -12.35
C VAL A 109 36.44 -35.10 -13.85
N SER A 110 35.40 -35.26 -14.66
CA SER A 110 35.43 -34.96 -16.09
C SER A 110 35.30 -33.48 -16.45
N ASP A 111 34.93 -32.62 -15.50
CA ASP A 111 34.70 -31.22 -15.78
C ASP A 111 36.06 -30.49 -15.76
N ASP A 112 36.37 -29.72 -16.80
CA ASP A 112 37.60 -28.92 -16.84
C ASP A 112 37.56 -27.79 -15.80
N THR A 113 38.73 -27.33 -15.35
CA THR A 113 38.89 -26.12 -14.53
C THR A 113 38.49 -24.90 -15.34
N LYS A 114 37.19 -24.64 -15.38
CA LYS A 114 36.62 -23.39 -15.88
C LYS A 114 36.62 -22.35 -14.78
N GLU A 115 36.76 -21.10 -15.19
CA GLU A 115 36.53 -19.96 -14.31
C GLU A 115 35.15 -20.08 -13.66
N TYR A 116 35.05 -19.64 -12.39
CA TYR A 116 33.83 -19.76 -11.61
C TYR A 116 32.66 -19.14 -12.38
N PRO A 117 31.67 -19.93 -12.86
CA PRO A 117 30.69 -19.45 -13.84
C PRO A 117 29.83 -18.28 -13.34
N PHE A 118 29.71 -18.13 -12.03
CA PHE A 118 28.93 -17.05 -11.45
C PHE A 118 29.69 -15.74 -11.27
N ALA A 119 31.02 -15.73 -11.48
CA ALA A 119 31.82 -14.51 -11.40
C ALA A 119 31.38 -13.47 -12.44
N GLN A 120 30.94 -13.91 -13.62
CA GLN A 120 30.42 -13.04 -14.69
C GLN A 120 29.14 -12.28 -14.29
N PHE A 121 28.41 -12.74 -13.27
CA PHE A 121 27.20 -12.09 -12.78
C PHE A 121 27.47 -11.06 -11.67
N ASN A 122 28.73 -10.86 -11.28
CA ASN A 122 29.12 -9.84 -10.32
C ASN A 122 29.03 -8.43 -10.94
N LYS A 123 27.80 -7.91 -11.04
CA LYS A 123 27.55 -6.55 -11.49
C LYS A 123 27.73 -5.60 -10.31
N GLN A 124 28.74 -4.72 -10.40
CA GLN A 124 28.99 -3.69 -9.39
C GLN A 124 28.17 -2.44 -9.66
N VAL A 125 27.62 -1.86 -8.60
CA VAL A 125 26.90 -0.58 -8.70
C VAL A 125 27.92 0.56 -8.76
N SER A 126 27.81 1.42 -9.78
CA SER A 126 28.63 2.63 -9.87
C SER A 126 28.03 3.72 -8.98
N ILE A 127 28.81 4.20 -8.02
CA ILE A 127 28.41 5.24 -7.07
C ILE A 127 29.17 6.52 -7.39
N PRO A 128 28.46 7.66 -7.53
CA PRO A 128 29.13 8.93 -7.80
C PRO A 128 30.08 9.31 -6.66
N SER A 129 31.28 9.77 -7.00
CA SER A 129 32.16 10.47 -6.07
C SER A 129 32.06 11.99 -6.27
N TYR A 130 32.37 12.75 -5.22
CA TYR A 130 32.48 14.20 -5.27
C TYR A 130 33.82 14.69 -4.71
N SER A 131 34.29 15.84 -5.18
CA SER A 131 35.42 16.55 -4.58
C SER A 131 34.97 17.42 -3.41
N GLU A 132 35.93 17.85 -2.60
CA GLU A 132 35.68 18.80 -1.51
C GLU A 132 35.16 20.16 -2.04
N SER A 133 35.61 20.60 -3.21
CA SER A 133 35.08 21.81 -3.87
C SER A 133 33.62 21.64 -4.30
N GLU A 134 33.27 20.49 -4.90
CA GLU A 134 31.89 20.16 -5.27
C GLU A 134 30.97 20.09 -4.04
N TYR A 135 31.47 19.51 -2.95
CA TYR A 135 30.75 19.46 -1.68
C TYR A 135 30.45 20.87 -1.17
N ASN A 136 31.49 21.70 -1.09
CA ASN A 136 31.38 23.04 -0.53
C ASN A 136 30.48 23.97 -1.34
N GLN A 137 30.44 23.79 -2.66
CA GLN A 137 29.68 24.64 -3.57
C GLN A 137 28.23 24.19 -3.77
N PHE A 138 27.96 22.87 -3.82
CA PHE A 138 26.65 22.36 -4.26
C PHE A 138 25.98 21.39 -3.29
N LEU A 139 26.71 20.76 -2.37
CA LEU A 139 26.16 19.66 -1.53
C LEU A 139 25.98 20.03 -0.06
N LYS A 140 26.38 21.23 0.37
CA LYS A 140 26.13 21.73 1.73
C LYS A 140 24.64 21.70 2.06
N SER A 141 24.33 21.28 3.27
CA SER A 141 22.98 21.23 3.83
C SER A 141 23.05 21.58 5.30
N GLU A 142 22.05 22.30 5.81
CA GLU A 142 21.96 22.67 7.24
C GLU A 142 21.81 21.43 8.13
N ASP A 143 21.16 20.41 7.59
CA ASP A 143 20.84 19.16 8.26
C ASP A 143 21.94 18.10 8.15
N TRP A 144 22.98 18.30 7.33
CA TRP A 144 23.97 17.26 7.08
C TRP A 144 25.38 17.81 7.17
N SER A 145 26.19 17.22 8.03
CA SER A 145 27.61 17.51 8.05
C SER A 145 28.34 16.83 6.88
N GLN A 146 29.53 17.34 6.57
CA GLN A 146 30.39 16.71 5.55
C GLN A 146 30.80 15.31 5.98
N ALA A 147 31.20 15.13 7.24
CA ALA A 147 31.57 13.83 7.79
C ALA A 147 30.41 12.81 7.72
N GLU A 148 29.17 13.23 8.02
CA GLU A 148 27.99 12.37 7.86
C GLU A 148 27.78 11.97 6.39
N THR A 149 27.96 12.92 5.47
CA THR A 149 27.77 12.67 4.04
C THR A 149 28.85 11.73 3.50
N ASP A 150 30.11 11.94 3.87
CA ASP A 150 31.23 11.09 3.49
C ASP A 150 31.04 9.66 4.02
N HIS A 151 30.59 9.54 5.27
CA HIS A 151 30.25 8.25 5.88
C HIS A 151 29.13 7.54 5.12
N LEU A 152 28.05 8.26 4.76
CA LEU A 152 26.97 7.70 3.94
C LEU A 152 27.48 7.19 2.59
N MET A 153 28.33 7.96 1.89
CA MET A 153 28.86 7.57 0.59
C MET A 153 29.78 6.35 0.69
N ASP A 154 30.62 6.26 1.74
CA ASP A 154 31.44 5.07 2.02
C ASP A 154 30.56 3.83 2.24
N LEU A 155 29.53 3.94 3.08
CA LEU A 155 28.61 2.82 3.34
C LEU A 155 27.85 2.42 2.07
N CYS A 156 27.41 3.39 1.26
CA CYS A 156 26.79 3.15 -0.03
C CYS A 156 27.70 2.30 -0.93
N GLN A 157 29.02 2.57 -0.95
CA GLN A 157 30.01 1.83 -1.73
C GLN A 157 30.36 0.47 -1.17
N ARG A 158 30.42 0.33 0.15
CA ARG A 158 30.72 -0.95 0.80
C ARG A 158 29.56 -1.93 0.75
N PHE A 159 28.32 -1.43 0.70
CA PHE A 159 27.11 -2.25 0.78
C PHE A 159 26.24 -2.21 -0.48
N ASP A 160 26.78 -1.76 -1.62
CA ASP A 160 26.09 -1.77 -2.92
C ASP A 160 24.68 -1.15 -2.89
N LEU A 161 24.52 -0.01 -2.20
CA LEU A 161 23.24 0.70 -2.00
C LEU A 161 22.14 -0.13 -1.29
N ARG A 162 22.50 -1.15 -0.53
CA ARG A 162 21.57 -1.90 0.31
C ARG A 162 21.24 -1.09 1.56
N PHE A 163 20.34 -0.12 1.44
CA PHE A 163 20.02 0.86 2.48
C PHE A 163 19.61 0.27 3.84
N ILE A 164 19.05 -0.93 3.89
CA ILE A 164 18.75 -1.62 5.16
C ILE A 164 20.03 -1.95 5.93
N LEU A 165 21.07 -2.44 5.22
CA LEU A 165 22.37 -2.70 5.83
C LEU A 165 23.11 -1.41 6.17
N ILE A 166 22.97 -0.38 5.32
CA ILE A 166 23.57 0.93 5.56
C ILE A 166 23.00 1.54 6.84
N ASN A 167 21.68 1.49 7.04
CA ASN A 167 21.03 1.97 8.27
C ASN A 167 21.44 1.16 9.50
N ASP A 168 21.55 -0.17 9.37
CA ASP A 168 22.03 -1.04 10.46
C ASP A 168 23.48 -0.73 10.85
N ARG A 169 24.35 -0.44 9.87
CA ARG A 169 25.78 -0.12 10.08
C ARG A 169 26.06 1.37 10.26
N TRP A 170 25.02 2.20 10.37
CA TRP A 170 25.17 3.62 10.59
C TRP A 170 25.80 3.89 11.95
N ASP A 171 26.83 4.76 11.99
CA ASP A 171 27.48 5.13 13.24
C ASP A 171 26.60 6.10 14.06
N ARG A 172 25.71 5.52 14.87
CA ARG A 172 24.79 6.24 15.77
C ARG A 172 25.51 6.86 16.98
N ALA A 173 26.78 6.52 17.22
CA ALA A 173 27.55 7.09 18.31
C ALA A 173 28.23 8.40 17.86
N ALA A 174 28.72 8.43 16.62
CA ALA A 174 29.35 9.62 16.04
C ALA A 174 28.34 10.61 15.43
N PHE A 175 27.20 10.13 14.93
CA PHE A 175 26.24 10.92 14.16
C PHE A 175 24.81 10.81 14.69
N ARG A 176 23.94 11.74 14.27
CA ARG A 176 22.53 11.67 14.65
C ARG A 176 21.86 10.44 14.05
N ASP A 177 20.84 9.93 14.74
CA ASP A 177 20.07 8.80 14.22
C ASP A 177 19.26 9.23 12.98
N ARG A 178 19.24 8.37 11.97
CA ARG A 178 18.63 8.61 10.67
C ARG A 178 17.74 7.45 10.29
N SER A 179 16.56 7.76 9.75
CA SER A 179 15.73 6.75 9.12
C SER A 179 16.33 6.31 7.78
N VAL A 180 15.89 5.15 7.26
CA VAL A 180 16.30 4.67 5.93
C VAL A 180 15.95 5.70 4.84
N GLU A 181 14.85 6.41 5.04
CA GLU A 181 14.29 7.40 4.15
C GLU A 181 15.18 8.64 4.08
N ASP A 182 15.68 9.11 5.22
CA ASP A 182 16.58 10.27 5.29
C ASP A 182 17.92 9.95 4.62
N LEU A 183 18.45 8.74 4.82
CA LEU A 183 19.69 8.28 4.15
C LEU A 183 19.51 8.24 2.63
N LYS A 184 18.36 7.73 2.16
CA LYS A 184 18.03 7.68 0.72
C LYS A 184 17.84 9.06 0.14
N GLU A 185 17.11 9.93 0.84
CA GLU A 185 16.87 11.31 0.42
C GLU A 185 18.19 12.05 0.21
N ARG A 186 19.10 11.96 1.19
CA ARG A 186 20.42 12.57 1.07
C ARG A 186 21.20 12.00 -0.11
N TYR A 187 21.26 10.67 -0.24
CA TYR A 187 22.00 10.01 -1.32
C TYR A 187 21.48 10.40 -2.71
N TYR A 188 20.17 10.29 -2.93
CA TYR A 188 19.57 10.60 -4.23
C TYR A 188 19.57 12.11 -4.52
N GLY A 189 19.48 12.95 -3.50
CA GLY A 189 19.67 14.39 -3.62
C GLY A 189 21.09 14.74 -4.12
N ILE A 190 22.12 14.12 -3.55
CA ILE A 190 23.51 14.27 -4.02
C ILE A 190 23.65 13.77 -5.46
N CYS A 191 23.09 12.59 -5.78
CA CYS A 191 23.13 12.06 -7.14
C CYS A 191 22.46 13.00 -8.15
N ALA A 192 21.30 13.58 -7.81
CA ALA A 192 20.59 14.54 -8.65
C ALA A 192 21.41 15.83 -8.86
N THR A 193 22.00 16.37 -7.79
CA THR A 193 22.81 17.58 -7.86
C THR A 193 24.09 17.37 -8.65
N LEU A 194 24.84 16.30 -8.38
CA LEU A 194 26.05 15.96 -9.14
C LEU A 194 25.74 15.69 -10.61
N SER A 195 24.61 15.04 -10.91
CA SER A 195 24.19 14.83 -12.30
C SER A 195 23.93 16.15 -13.02
N LYS A 196 23.41 17.18 -12.33
CA LYS A 196 23.23 18.53 -12.91
C LYS A 196 24.55 19.25 -13.12
N VAL A 197 25.45 19.23 -12.12
CA VAL A 197 26.74 19.94 -12.15
C VAL A 197 27.72 19.32 -13.16
N LYS A 198 27.78 17.99 -13.22
CA LYS A 198 28.70 17.27 -14.12
C LYS A 198 28.19 17.19 -15.57
N THR A 199 26.90 17.47 -15.79
CA THR A 199 26.36 17.68 -17.15
C THR A 199 26.71 19.09 -17.61
N ASN A 200 27.99 19.34 -17.88
CA ASN A 200 28.46 20.54 -18.57
C ASN A 200 28.75 20.15 -20.04
N PRO A 201 28.23 20.86 -21.07
CA PRO A 201 28.40 20.48 -22.48
C PRO A 201 29.85 20.33 -22.97
N TRP A 202 30.82 20.83 -22.20
CA TRP A 202 32.25 20.78 -22.50
C TRP A 202 33.06 19.79 -21.63
N SER A 203 32.44 19.17 -20.62
CA SER A 203 33.07 18.18 -19.74
C SER A 203 32.56 16.79 -20.10
N ASN A 204 33.42 15.97 -20.70
CA ASN A 204 33.13 14.57 -21.07
C ASN A 204 33.00 13.62 -19.86
N THR A 205 32.63 14.11 -18.69
CA THR A 205 32.33 13.28 -17.51
C THR A 205 30.84 13.32 -17.19
N VAL A 206 30.03 12.92 -18.18
CA VAL A 206 28.66 12.52 -17.90
C VAL A 206 28.73 11.32 -16.95
N THR A 207 28.08 11.39 -15.80
CA THR A 207 27.80 10.21 -14.96
C THR A 207 26.85 9.29 -15.72
N VAL A 208 27.42 8.59 -16.70
CA VAL A 208 26.77 7.57 -17.52
C VAL A 208 26.76 6.29 -16.70
N VAL A 209 25.66 6.01 -16.01
CA VAL A 209 25.38 4.66 -15.52
C VAL A 209 24.54 3.96 -16.60
N ASN A 210 25.21 3.20 -17.48
CA ASN A 210 24.63 2.43 -18.60
C ASN A 210 24.07 3.22 -19.80
N GLY A 211 24.73 4.28 -20.25
CA GLY A 211 24.36 5.00 -21.49
C GLY A 211 23.18 5.98 -21.34
N GLU A 212 22.46 5.99 -20.22
CA GLU A 212 21.24 6.78 -20.04
C GLU A 212 21.37 7.83 -18.94
N LYS A 213 20.78 9.00 -19.20
CA LYS A 213 20.64 10.10 -18.23
C LYS A 213 19.68 9.66 -17.12
N ARG A 214 20.20 9.15 -16.00
CA ARG A 214 19.35 8.77 -14.87
C ARG A 214 18.77 10.02 -14.20
N ILE A 215 17.46 10.16 -14.25
CA ILE A 215 16.73 11.14 -13.46
C ILE A 215 16.56 10.53 -12.06
N TYR A 216 17.23 11.11 -11.09
CA TYR A 216 17.07 10.75 -9.68
C TYR A 216 15.91 11.56 -9.11
N HIS A 217 14.75 10.91 -8.94
CA HIS A 217 13.61 11.46 -8.23
C HIS A 217 13.28 10.54 -7.05
N TYR A 218 13.42 11.05 -5.84
CA TYR A 218 13.09 10.33 -4.62
C TYR A 218 12.23 11.24 -3.75
N ASP A 219 11.04 10.76 -3.39
CA ASP A 219 10.12 11.46 -2.51
C ASP A 219 10.10 10.73 -1.16
N ALA A 220 10.80 11.31 -0.18
CA ALA A 220 10.96 10.73 1.16
C ALA A 220 9.62 10.73 1.92
N GLU A 221 8.82 11.79 1.77
CA GLU A 221 7.50 11.90 2.41
C GLU A 221 6.53 10.85 1.89
N HIS A 222 6.52 10.63 0.58
CA HIS A 222 5.72 9.58 -0.03
C HIS A 222 6.13 8.19 0.50
N GLU A 223 7.44 7.89 0.53
CA GLU A 223 7.92 6.59 1.00
C GLU A 223 7.62 6.37 2.49
N ARG A 224 7.72 7.42 3.31
CA ARG A 224 7.38 7.37 4.74
C ARG A 224 5.89 7.08 4.94
N LYS A 225 5.00 7.79 4.24
CA LYS A 225 3.54 7.57 4.28
C LYS A 225 3.17 6.17 3.79
N ARG A 226 3.80 5.71 2.69
CA ARG A 226 3.60 4.35 2.15
C ARG A 226 3.96 3.28 3.18
N LYS A 227 5.11 3.41 3.84
CA LYS A 227 5.55 2.49 4.90
C LYS A 227 4.64 2.52 6.11
N GLU A 228 4.19 3.70 6.52
CA GLU A 228 3.25 3.85 7.62
C GLU A 228 1.92 3.14 7.33
N GLN A 229 1.36 3.31 6.13
CA GLN A 229 0.14 2.61 5.71
C GLN A 229 0.33 1.08 5.70
N LEU A 230 1.46 0.61 5.17
CA LEU A 230 1.76 -0.83 5.16
C LEU A 230 1.90 -1.38 6.59
N ARG A 231 2.52 -0.61 7.49
CA ARG A 231 2.65 -0.97 8.89
C ARG A 231 1.28 -1.04 9.58
N ARG A 232 0.40 -0.05 9.35
CA ARG A 232 -0.98 -0.08 9.85
C ARG A 232 -1.76 -1.31 9.35
N LEU A 233 -1.55 -1.72 8.10
CA LEU A 233 -2.17 -2.93 7.55
C LEU A 233 -1.58 -4.21 8.17
N PHE A 234 -0.27 -4.24 8.39
CA PHE A 234 0.43 -5.38 8.97
C PHE A 234 0.09 -5.59 10.45
N ASP A 235 0.00 -4.50 11.21
CA ASP A 235 -0.33 -4.51 12.64
C ASP A 235 -1.85 -4.62 12.89
N ARG A 236 -2.67 -4.72 11.83
CA ARG A 236 -4.12 -4.79 11.92
C ARG A 236 -4.56 -6.09 12.62
N THR A 237 -5.36 -5.96 13.67
CA THR A 237 -5.90 -7.12 14.40
C THR A 237 -7.16 -7.68 13.73
N GLN A 238 -7.48 -8.94 14.02
CA GLN A 238 -8.69 -9.58 13.51
C GLN A 238 -9.97 -8.90 14.01
N GLU A 239 -9.98 -8.43 15.26
CA GLU A 239 -11.11 -7.68 15.84
C GLU A 239 -11.35 -6.35 15.11
N GLN A 240 -10.28 -5.62 14.79
CA GLN A 240 -10.38 -4.39 13.97
C GLN A 240 -10.88 -4.67 12.54
N ILE A 241 -10.61 -5.87 12.00
CA ILE A 241 -11.15 -6.28 10.70
C ILE A 241 -12.67 -6.46 10.79
N GLU A 242 -13.13 -7.17 11.80
CA GLU A 242 -14.55 -7.45 12.02
C GLU A 242 -15.33 -6.17 12.34
N GLU A 243 -14.80 -5.30 13.19
CA GLU A 243 -15.38 -4.00 13.51
C GLU A 243 -15.52 -3.13 12.24
N GLU A 244 -14.46 -2.99 11.43
CA GLU A 244 -14.53 -2.23 10.19
C GLU A 244 -15.57 -2.80 9.21
N GLN A 245 -15.68 -4.13 9.12
CA GLN A 245 -16.70 -4.79 8.30
C GLN A 245 -18.13 -4.50 8.80
N MET A 246 -18.33 -4.50 10.13
CA MET A 246 -19.61 -4.11 10.71
C MET A 246 -19.94 -2.64 10.40
N LEU A 247 -18.99 -1.73 10.63
CA LEU A 247 -19.16 -0.30 10.34
C LEU A 247 -19.46 -0.03 8.87
N LEU A 248 -18.78 -0.70 7.93
CA LEU A 248 -19.07 -0.61 6.49
C LEU A 248 -20.49 -1.10 6.17
N THR A 249 -20.93 -2.17 6.83
CA THR A 249 -22.29 -2.70 6.66
C THR A 249 -23.33 -1.72 7.20
N GLU A 250 -23.07 -1.08 8.33
CA GLU A 250 -23.94 -0.06 8.91
C GLU A 250 -23.97 1.22 8.06
N LEU A 251 -22.83 1.69 7.59
CA LEU A 251 -22.73 2.85 6.70
C LEU A 251 -23.56 2.62 5.43
N LYS A 252 -23.47 1.43 4.83
CA LYS A 252 -24.30 1.05 3.68
C LYS A 252 -25.80 1.06 3.99
N LYS A 253 -26.21 0.62 5.20
CA LYS A 253 -27.61 0.69 5.65
C LYS A 253 -28.07 2.14 5.83
N ILE A 254 -27.23 3.00 6.40
CA ILE A 254 -27.51 4.43 6.59
C ILE A 254 -27.65 5.12 5.23
N GLU A 255 -26.73 4.88 4.30
CA GLU A 255 -26.81 5.42 2.94
C GLU A 255 -28.08 4.96 2.21
N ALA A 256 -28.47 3.70 2.34
CA ALA A 256 -29.70 3.19 1.74
C ALA A 256 -30.95 3.90 2.30
N ARG A 257 -31.03 4.07 3.63
CA ARG A 257 -32.13 4.81 4.28
C ARG A 257 -32.12 6.29 3.90
N LYS A 258 -30.95 6.90 3.73
CA LYS A 258 -30.83 8.29 3.26
C LYS A 258 -31.38 8.42 1.83
N ARG A 259 -30.95 7.55 0.90
CA ARG A 259 -31.48 7.52 -0.47
C ARG A 259 -32.99 7.27 -0.52
N GLU A 260 -33.51 6.41 0.36
CA GLU A 260 -34.95 6.15 0.43
C GLU A 260 -35.74 7.38 0.90
N ARG A 261 -35.25 8.08 1.94
CA ARG A 261 -35.84 9.34 2.39
C ARG A 261 -35.81 10.42 1.32
N GLU A 262 -34.68 10.58 0.62
CA GLU A 262 -34.54 11.52 -0.50
C GLU A 262 -35.51 11.21 -1.65
N ARG A 263 -35.75 9.93 -1.97
CA ARG A 263 -36.76 9.53 -2.96
C ARG A 263 -38.18 9.89 -2.49
N LYS A 264 -38.52 9.60 -1.23
CA LYS A 264 -39.83 9.93 -0.66
C LYS A 264 -40.08 11.43 -0.64
N THR A 265 -39.09 12.25 -0.27
CA THR A 265 -39.24 13.71 -0.29
C THR A 265 -39.36 14.23 -1.71
N GLN A 266 -38.57 13.72 -2.67
CA GLN A 266 -38.71 14.08 -4.09
C GLN A 266 -40.10 13.73 -4.63
N ASP A 267 -40.65 12.55 -4.31
CA ASP A 267 -41.97 12.14 -4.79
C ASP A 267 -43.09 12.94 -4.13
N LEU A 268 -42.98 13.26 -2.84
CA LEU A 268 -43.90 14.19 -2.17
C LEU A 268 -43.86 15.58 -2.81
N GLN A 269 -42.67 16.10 -3.13
CA GLN A 269 -42.51 17.40 -3.77
C GLN A 269 -43.12 17.42 -5.19
N LYS A 270 -43.00 16.32 -5.95
CA LYS A 270 -43.68 16.14 -7.24
C LYS A 270 -45.20 16.06 -7.10
N LEU A 271 -45.70 15.50 -6.00
CA LEU A 271 -47.14 15.40 -5.76
C LEU A 271 -47.73 16.77 -5.41
N ILE A 272 -47.03 17.55 -4.58
CA ILE A 272 -47.40 18.93 -4.24
C ILE A 272 -47.40 19.81 -5.50
N SER A 273 -46.35 19.75 -6.33
CA SER A 273 -46.30 20.54 -7.56
C SER A 273 -47.37 20.16 -8.58
N ARG A 274 -47.81 18.90 -8.61
CA ARG A 274 -48.96 18.46 -9.42
C ARG A 274 -50.30 18.95 -8.88
N ALA A 275 -50.45 19.03 -7.56
CA ALA A 275 -51.66 19.54 -6.91
C ALA A 275 -51.82 21.06 -7.13
N ASP A 276 -50.73 21.82 -7.03
CA ASP A 276 -50.72 23.28 -7.26
C ASP A 276 -50.95 23.65 -8.74
N GLY A 277 -50.64 22.75 -9.68
CA GLY A 277 -50.93 22.94 -11.11
C GLY A 277 -52.39 22.68 -11.51
N GLY A 278 -53.25 22.23 -10.58
CA GLY A 278 -54.61 21.74 -10.85
C GLY A 278 -55.76 22.70 -10.51
N SER A 279 -55.53 23.87 -9.92
CA SER A 279 -56.61 24.78 -9.52
C SER A 279 -56.58 26.09 -10.29
N ALA A 280 -57.24 26.12 -11.45
CA ALA A 280 -57.64 27.33 -12.13
C ALA A 280 -59.10 27.25 -12.60
N GLN A 281 -60.04 27.67 -11.74
CA GLN A 281 -61.23 28.45 -12.12
C GLN A 281 -61.69 29.32 -10.92
N PRO A 282 -62.14 30.58 -11.16
CA PRO A 282 -62.41 31.55 -10.10
C PRO A 282 -63.91 31.66 -9.77
N VAL A 283 -64.28 31.68 -8.49
CA VAL A 283 -65.53 32.31 -8.05
C VAL A 283 -65.45 32.84 -6.61
N HIS A 284 -65.84 34.11 -6.48
CA HIS A 284 -66.04 34.98 -5.31
C HIS A 284 -66.38 34.33 -3.95
N ASN A 285 -65.61 34.65 -2.88
CA ASN A 285 -65.99 35.60 -1.80
C ASN A 285 -65.12 35.47 -0.52
N THR A 286 -64.51 36.60 -0.15
CA THR A 286 -64.25 37.17 1.19
C THR A 286 -63.59 36.35 2.32
N SER A 287 -62.38 36.79 2.67
CA SER A 287 -61.81 36.90 4.05
C SER A 287 -61.32 35.69 4.83
N THR A 288 -61.18 34.49 4.24
CA THR A 288 -60.64 33.31 4.97
C THR A 288 -59.36 32.72 4.39
N VAL A 289 -58.95 33.10 3.18
CA VAL A 289 -57.77 32.55 2.50
C VAL A 289 -56.47 33.20 2.96
N THR A 290 -56.52 34.46 3.41
CA THR A 290 -55.36 35.15 4.00
C THR A 290 -54.96 34.52 5.34
N ASP A 291 -55.94 34.09 6.13
CA ASP A 291 -55.72 33.48 7.45
C ASP A 291 -55.10 32.08 7.35
N GLY A 292 -55.48 31.30 6.33
CA GLY A 292 -54.90 29.97 6.09
C GLY A 292 -53.43 30.02 5.66
N ASN A 293 -53.06 30.99 4.82
CA ASN A 293 -51.66 31.20 4.44
C ASN A 293 -50.83 31.73 5.62
N HIS A 294 -51.37 32.67 6.40
CA HIS A 294 -50.72 33.17 7.62
C HIS A 294 -50.54 32.06 8.66
N PHE A 295 -51.51 31.17 8.82
CA PHE A 295 -51.42 30.03 9.73
C PHE A 295 -50.38 29.00 9.29
N ASN A 296 -50.27 28.75 7.97
CA ASN A 296 -49.25 27.87 7.43
C ASN A 296 -47.84 28.46 7.56
N GLU A 297 -47.70 29.77 7.33
CA GLU A 297 -46.44 30.50 7.54
C GLU A 297 -46.03 30.47 9.02
N LEU A 298 -46.97 30.77 9.94
CA LEU A 298 -46.75 30.69 11.38
C LEU A 298 -46.37 29.27 11.85
N ARG A 299 -46.97 28.23 11.26
CA ARG A 299 -46.64 26.83 11.56
C ARG A 299 -45.25 26.47 11.04
N SER A 300 -44.85 26.97 9.88
CA SER A 300 -43.51 26.81 9.33
C SER A 300 -42.46 27.51 10.21
N ASP A 301 -42.74 28.75 10.62
CA ASP A 301 -41.87 29.52 11.52
C ASP A 301 -41.74 28.85 12.89
N LEU A 302 -42.84 28.33 13.45
CA LEU A 302 -42.81 27.59 14.70
C LEU A 302 -41.98 26.30 14.61
N ALA A 303 -42.09 25.56 13.50
CA ALA A 303 -41.28 24.38 13.25
C ALA A 303 -39.79 24.74 13.13
N LEU A 304 -39.47 25.82 12.41
CA LEU A 304 -38.10 26.33 12.30
C LEU A 304 -37.54 26.74 13.66
N VAL A 305 -38.32 27.41 14.50
CA VAL A 305 -37.91 27.78 15.87
C VAL A 305 -37.65 26.55 16.73
N LEU A 306 -38.44 25.48 16.60
CA LEU A 306 -38.20 24.23 17.33
C LEU A 306 -36.92 23.55 16.86
N ASP A 307 -36.68 23.51 15.55
CA ASP A 307 -35.44 22.95 14.99
C ASP A 307 -34.21 23.77 15.41
N LEU A 308 -34.31 25.10 15.42
CA LEU A 308 -33.25 25.99 15.90
C LEU A 308 -33.01 25.84 17.41
N LYS A 309 -34.05 25.64 18.22
CA LYS A 309 -33.92 25.36 19.66
C LYS A 309 -33.22 24.02 19.90
N ASN A 310 -33.56 23.00 19.13
CA ASN A 310 -32.90 21.69 19.22
C ASN A 310 -31.42 21.78 18.79
N ALA A 311 -31.13 22.53 17.72
CA ALA A 311 -29.76 22.77 17.28
C ALA A 311 -28.95 23.54 18.34
N LEU A 312 -29.55 24.57 18.95
CA LEU A 312 -28.92 25.33 20.04
C LEU A 312 -28.61 24.43 21.25
N ALA A 313 -29.55 23.59 21.67
CA ALA A 313 -29.34 22.65 22.77
C ALA A 313 -28.21 21.65 22.48
N SER A 314 -28.09 21.19 21.23
CA SER A 314 -26.96 20.35 20.80
C SER A 314 -25.63 21.10 20.89
N CYS A 315 -25.58 22.35 20.44
CA CYS A 315 -24.38 23.18 20.53
C CYS A 315 -23.97 23.46 21.99
N GLU A 316 -24.93 23.71 22.88
CA GLU A 316 -24.66 23.89 24.32
C GLU A 316 -24.08 22.62 24.94
N PHE A 317 -24.60 21.45 24.58
CA PHE A 317 -24.07 20.16 25.03
C PHE A 317 -22.63 19.95 24.57
N GLU A 318 -22.34 20.20 23.28
CA GLU A 318 -20.98 20.08 22.74
C GLU A 318 -19.99 21.04 23.40
N LEU A 319 -20.40 22.28 23.65
CA LEU A 319 -19.58 23.27 24.36
C LEU A 319 -19.26 22.84 25.80
N GLN A 320 -20.25 22.30 26.51
CA GLN A 320 -20.04 21.80 27.86
C GLN A 320 -19.15 20.54 27.87
N ALA A 321 -19.30 19.65 26.89
CA ALA A 321 -18.42 18.50 26.71
C ALA A 321 -16.97 18.93 26.43
N LEU A 322 -16.77 19.93 25.57
CA LEU A 322 -15.45 20.47 25.25
C LEU A 322 -14.80 21.14 26.48
N ARG A 323 -15.58 21.86 27.30
CA ARG A 323 -15.11 22.42 28.56
C ARG A 323 -14.61 21.33 29.51
N HIS A 324 -15.36 20.25 29.71
CA HIS A 324 -14.92 19.14 30.57
C HIS A 324 -13.67 18.45 30.02
N GLN A 325 -13.57 18.25 28.70
CA GLN A 325 -12.37 17.69 28.07
C GLN A 325 -11.14 18.59 28.27
N TYR A 326 -11.31 19.90 28.12
CA TYR A 326 -10.24 20.87 28.34
C TYR A 326 -9.75 20.87 29.80
N GLU A 327 -10.67 20.80 30.76
CA GLU A 327 -10.39 20.78 32.19
C GLU A 327 -9.70 19.47 32.63
N ALA A 328 -10.07 18.33 32.01
CA ALA A 328 -9.38 17.06 32.21
C ALA A 328 -7.93 17.08 31.69
N LEU A 329 -7.66 17.81 30.61
CA LEU A 329 -6.31 17.96 30.05
C LEU A 329 -5.45 19.00 30.78
N ASN A 330 -6.06 19.99 31.45
CA ASN A 330 -5.37 21.06 32.17
C ASN A 330 -5.99 21.33 33.55
N PRO A 331 -5.60 20.58 34.60
CA PRO A 331 -6.15 20.76 35.94
C PRO A 331 -5.92 22.19 36.46
N GLY A 332 -7.00 22.89 36.85
CA GLY A 332 -6.95 24.25 37.39
C GLY A 332 -7.12 25.39 36.38
N LYS A 333 -7.36 25.10 35.09
CA LYS A 333 -7.74 26.10 34.08
C LYS A 333 -9.09 25.77 33.47
N THR A 334 -10.04 26.69 33.58
CA THR A 334 -11.38 26.55 33.00
C THR A 334 -11.50 27.33 31.71
N LEU A 335 -12.09 26.72 30.68
CA LEU A 335 -12.44 27.39 29.42
C LEU A 335 -13.63 28.35 29.68
N THR A 336 -13.39 29.66 29.60
CA THR A 336 -14.44 30.67 29.77
C THR A 336 -15.25 30.80 28.48
N ILE A 337 -16.48 30.28 28.48
CA ILE A 337 -17.41 30.44 27.35
C ILE A 337 -18.15 31.79 27.52
N PRO A 338 -18.19 32.67 26.51
CA PRO A 338 -18.92 33.93 26.58
C PRO A 338 -20.41 33.72 26.85
N SER A 339 -20.97 34.50 27.78
CA SER A 339 -22.39 34.46 28.17
C SER A 339 -23.36 34.79 27.03
N SER A 340 -22.89 35.43 25.96
CA SER A 340 -23.65 35.68 24.73
C SER A 340 -24.06 34.40 23.97
N ILE A 341 -23.40 33.27 24.27
CA ILE A 341 -23.57 31.98 23.59
C ILE A 341 -24.30 30.97 24.50
N CYS A 342 -24.37 31.24 25.81
CA CYS A 342 -24.98 30.36 26.79
C CYS A 342 -26.34 30.95 27.20
N ASN A 343 -27.45 30.27 26.89
CA ASN A 343 -28.76 30.82 27.23
C ASN A 343 -29.13 30.50 28.69
N THR A 344 -28.37 31.04 29.65
CA THR A 344 -28.73 30.97 31.07
C THR A 344 -29.70 32.10 31.41
N SER A 345 -30.99 31.87 31.17
CA SER A 345 -32.03 32.56 31.94
C SER A 345 -32.07 31.94 33.34
N THR A 346 -31.13 32.30 34.20
CA THR A 346 -31.26 32.02 35.63
C THR A 346 -32.05 33.15 36.27
N ASP A 347 -33.31 32.88 36.59
CA ASP A 347 -33.99 33.57 37.69
C ASP A 347 -33.14 33.35 38.95
N SER A 348 -32.39 34.38 39.33
CA SER A 348 -31.66 34.45 40.58
C SER A 348 -32.32 35.50 41.48
N GLU A 349 -33.39 35.11 42.18
CA GLU A 349 -33.74 35.77 43.43
C GLU A 349 -33.11 35.00 44.59
N THR A 350 -32.29 35.73 45.34
CA THR A 350 -31.54 35.31 46.50
C THR A 350 -32.46 35.16 47.72
N LYS A 351 -32.30 34.08 48.49
CA LYS A 351 -32.41 34.13 49.95
C LYS A 351 -31.50 33.12 50.64
N PRO A 352 -30.94 33.44 51.82
CA PRO A 352 -29.71 32.85 52.35
C PRO A 352 -29.94 31.79 53.45
N MET A 353 -28.86 31.04 53.70
CA MET A 353 -28.48 30.29 54.91
C MET A 353 -29.47 29.30 55.54
N GLY A 354 -29.02 28.05 55.69
CA GLY A 354 -29.53 27.16 56.73
C GLY A 354 -29.21 25.68 56.52
N GLU A 355 -28.31 25.17 57.37
CA GLU A 355 -28.18 23.77 57.81
C GLU A 355 -27.56 22.69 56.89
N ILE A 356 -26.29 22.43 57.25
CA ILE A 356 -25.58 21.15 57.25
C ILE A 356 -26.50 20.00 57.68
N ILE A 357 -26.65 18.98 56.83
CA ILE A 357 -26.87 17.60 57.28
C ILE A 357 -25.98 16.67 56.44
N ASP A 358 -24.95 16.18 57.10
CA ASP A 358 -24.08 15.09 56.70
C ASP A 358 -24.82 13.75 56.93
N VAL A 359 -25.01 12.94 55.89
CA VAL A 359 -25.30 11.50 56.02
C VAL A 359 -24.61 10.74 54.89
N VAL A 360 -23.33 10.46 55.10
CA VAL A 360 -22.71 9.23 54.59
C VAL A 360 -23.07 8.10 55.56
N GLY A 361 -23.50 6.94 55.04
CA GLY A 361 -23.30 5.67 55.73
C GLY A 361 -24.51 4.73 55.77
N SER A 362 -24.50 3.74 54.89
CA SER A 362 -25.06 2.42 55.23
C SER A 362 -24.26 1.80 56.37
N PRO A 363 -24.91 1.13 57.33
CA PRO A 363 -24.27 0.04 58.05
C PRO A 363 -25.06 -1.26 57.95
N GLY A 364 -24.33 -2.33 57.66
CA GLY A 364 -24.83 -3.69 57.54
C GLY A 364 -25.27 -4.31 58.87
N ALA A 365 -26.16 -5.28 58.74
CA ALA A 365 -26.63 -6.18 59.78
C ALA A 365 -25.48 -6.88 60.51
N HIS A 366 -25.60 -7.02 61.84
CA HIS A 366 -24.85 -8.01 62.62
C HIS A 366 -25.81 -8.82 63.49
N ASN A 367 -25.57 -10.12 63.49
CA ASN A 367 -26.27 -11.18 64.21
C ASN A 367 -25.64 -11.37 65.60
N THR A 368 -26.51 -11.63 66.59
CA THR A 368 -26.36 -12.44 67.83
C THR A 368 -25.11 -12.35 68.72
N THR A 369 -25.31 -11.95 69.99
CA THR A 369 -25.10 -12.71 71.26
C THR A 369 -25.74 -11.82 72.36
N ILE A 370 -26.67 -12.21 73.22
CA ILE A 370 -26.96 -13.43 73.98
C ILE A 370 -28.40 -13.91 73.74
#